data_AF-A0A7Y4ZF03-F1
#
_entry.id   AF-A0A7Y4ZF03-F1
#
_cell.length_a   1.000
_cell.length_b   1.000
_cell.length_c   1.000
_cell.angle_alpha   90.00
_cell.angle_beta   90.00
_cell.angle_gamma   90.00
#
_symmetry.space_group_name_H-M   'P 1'
#
loop_
_entity.id
_entity.type
_entity.pdbx_description
1 polymer ?
#
loop_
_entity_poly.entity_id
_entity_poly.type
_entity_poly.pdbx_seq_one_letter_code
_entity_poly.pdbx_strand_id
1 'polypeptide(L)'
;MMVLPLPPWLLDVLLGCSIALAIGVFLTTLFIEEALEFSAFPSLVLVATLLRLSLNVATTRLILLHGGEGQGAAGDVVEAFGRFVVEGNIVVGLVIFLILVVINFVVVTKGAGRVAEVAARFTLDAMPGKQMAIDADLSSGAITADQARTRRRNLEREADFFGAVHGAEEVRFALEIPAAGAG
;
A
#
# COMPACT_ATOMS: atom_id res chain seq x y z
N MET A 1 -6.73 18.18 13.46
CA MET A 1 -6.67 17.78 14.88
C MET A 1 -5.39 18.33 15.51
N MET A 2 -5.35 19.61 15.90
CA MET A 2 -4.17 20.20 16.55
C MET A 2 -4.49 20.81 17.92
N VAL A 3 -5.74 20.69 18.41
CA VAL A 3 -6.22 21.44 19.60
C VAL A 3 -7.13 20.62 20.54
N LEU A 4 -7.73 19.50 20.12
CA LEU A 4 -8.63 18.78 21.03
C LEU A 4 -7.87 17.72 21.84
N PRO A 5 -7.95 17.72 23.20
CA PRO A 5 -7.57 16.56 23.99
C PRO A 5 -8.51 15.41 23.59
N LEU A 6 -8.00 14.48 22.78
CA LEU A 6 -8.74 13.28 22.46
C LEU A 6 -8.75 12.40 23.70
N PRO A 7 -9.92 11.98 24.16
CA PRO A 7 -9.98 11.06 25.29
C PRO A 7 -9.37 9.71 24.86
N PRO A 8 -8.60 9.03 25.74
CA PRO A 8 -7.89 7.79 25.40
C PRO A 8 -8.78 6.70 24.76
N TRP A 9 -10.01 6.55 25.23
CA TRP A 9 -10.98 5.59 24.70
C TRP A 9 -11.34 5.83 23.22
N LEU A 10 -11.39 7.09 22.78
CA LEU A 10 -11.68 7.42 21.39
C LEU A 10 -10.49 7.09 20.50
N LEU A 11 -9.26 7.25 21.01
CA LEU A 11 -8.05 6.87 20.31
C LEU A 11 -8.01 5.36 20.08
N ASP A 12 -8.30 4.56 21.10
CA ASP A 12 -8.33 3.10 20.98
C ASP A 12 -9.36 2.62 19.95
N VAL A 13 -10.56 3.22 19.93
CA VAL A 13 -11.58 2.93 18.91
C VAL A 13 -11.09 3.29 17.51
N LEU A 14 -10.47 4.46 17.33
CA LEU A 14 -9.94 4.88 16.04
C LEU A 14 -8.76 4.03 15.58
N LEU A 15 -7.89 3.60 16.50
CA LEU A 15 -6.76 2.72 16.22
C LEU A 15 -7.27 1.33 15.81
N GLY A 16 -8.24 0.79 16.52
CA GLY A 16 -8.94 -0.45 16.17
C GLY A 16 -9.64 -0.37 14.82
N CYS A 17 -10.34 0.74 14.53
CA CYS A 17 -10.95 1.00 13.23
C CYS A 17 -9.90 1.05 12.10
N SER A 18 -8.77 1.72 12.33
CA SER A 18 -7.66 1.79 11.37
C SER A 18 -7.05 0.41 11.09
N ILE A 19 -6.92 -0.45 12.11
CA ILE A 19 -6.44 -1.83 11.93
C ILE A 19 -7.48 -2.66 11.15
N ALA A 20 -8.75 -2.57 11.52
CA ALA A 20 -9.84 -3.27 10.84
C ALA A 20 -9.95 -2.85 9.37
N LEU A 21 -9.83 -1.56 9.08
CA LEU A 21 -9.84 -1.02 7.72
C LEU A 21 -8.62 -1.49 6.92
N ALA A 22 -7.43 -1.54 7.53
CA ALA A 22 -6.24 -2.07 6.88
C ALA A 22 -6.38 -3.57 6.53
N ILE A 23 -6.94 -4.38 7.44
CA ILE A 23 -7.24 -5.79 7.19
C ILE A 23 -8.32 -5.93 6.12
N GLY A 24 -9.35 -5.08 6.14
CA GLY A 24 -10.41 -5.05 5.13
C GLY A 24 -9.84 -4.79 3.74
N VAL A 25 -9.03 -3.74 3.58
CA VAL A 25 -8.34 -3.44 2.32
C VAL A 25 -7.42 -4.59 1.90
N PHE A 26 -6.67 -5.19 2.83
CA PHE A 26 -5.82 -6.33 2.55
C PHE A 26 -6.61 -7.53 2.00
N LEU A 27 -7.72 -7.90 2.65
CA LEU A 27 -8.60 -8.97 2.20
C LEU A 27 -9.22 -8.63 0.85
N THR A 28 -9.73 -7.42 0.65
CA THR A 28 -10.26 -6.99 -0.65
C THR A 28 -9.20 -7.15 -1.75
N THR A 29 -7.94 -6.79 -1.48
CA THR A 29 -6.84 -6.94 -2.45
C THR A 29 -6.57 -8.40 -2.82
N LEU A 30 -6.76 -9.34 -1.89
CA LEU A 30 -6.59 -10.78 -2.16
C LEU A 30 -7.69 -11.38 -3.05
N PHE A 31 -8.87 -10.74 -3.12
CA PHE A 31 -10.03 -11.24 -3.85
C PHE A 31 -10.42 -10.39 -5.07
N ILE A 32 -9.63 -9.37 -5.45
CA ILE A 32 -9.87 -8.58 -6.66
C ILE A 32 -9.50 -9.42 -7.90
N GLU A 33 -10.49 -9.67 -8.77
CA GLU A 33 -10.33 -10.40 -10.03
C GLU A 33 -10.36 -9.47 -11.27
N GLU A 34 -10.93 -8.26 -11.18
CA GLU A 34 -11.10 -7.34 -12.31
C GLU A 34 -10.29 -6.04 -12.20
N ALA A 35 -9.63 -5.64 -13.30
CA ALA A 35 -8.84 -4.41 -13.41
C ALA A 35 -9.67 -3.11 -13.24
N LEU A 36 -11.00 -3.16 -13.32
CA LEU A 36 -11.85 -1.98 -13.17
C LEU A 36 -11.99 -1.55 -11.69
N GLU A 37 -11.93 -2.48 -10.74
CA GLU A 37 -11.95 -2.21 -9.30
C GLU A 37 -10.64 -1.56 -8.81
N PHE A 38 -9.57 -1.74 -9.58
CA PHE A 38 -8.27 -1.11 -9.33
C PHE A 38 -8.28 0.41 -9.45
N SER A 39 -9.24 1.02 -10.16
CA SER A 39 -9.30 2.49 -10.29
C SER A 39 -9.71 3.18 -8.98
N ALA A 40 -10.54 2.53 -8.16
CA ALA A 40 -10.94 3.05 -6.84
C ALA A 40 -9.89 2.74 -5.75
N PHE A 41 -9.05 1.72 -5.96
CA PHE A 41 -8.10 1.23 -4.98
C PHE A 41 -7.05 2.29 -4.51
N PRO A 42 -6.38 3.06 -5.39
CA PRO A 42 -5.44 4.10 -4.97
C PRO A 42 -6.09 5.15 -4.06
N SER A 43 -7.33 5.54 -4.34
CA SER A 43 -8.05 6.54 -3.55
C SER A 43 -8.40 6.01 -2.14
N LEU A 44 -8.81 4.74 -2.03
CA LEU A 44 -9.09 4.08 -0.76
C LEU A 44 -7.82 3.96 0.09
N VAL A 45 -6.72 3.50 -0.52
CA VAL A 45 -5.42 3.39 0.15
C VAL A 45 -4.93 4.77 0.58
N LEU A 46 -5.07 5.82 -0.24
CA LEU A 46 -4.68 7.18 0.12
C LEU A 46 -5.42 7.67 1.37
N VAL A 47 -6.75 7.53 1.41
CA VAL A 47 -7.57 7.92 2.56
C VAL A 47 -7.18 7.11 3.80
N ALA A 48 -7.00 5.80 3.67
CA ALA A 48 -6.54 4.92 4.76
C ALA A 48 -5.17 5.34 5.30
N THR A 49 -4.25 5.73 4.40
CA THR A 49 -2.89 6.15 4.76
C THR A 49 -2.90 7.50 5.47
N LEU A 50 -3.74 8.45 5.01
CA LEU A 50 -3.92 9.74 5.68
C LEU A 50 -4.55 9.58 7.07
N LEU A 51 -5.54 8.71 7.22
CA LEU A 51 -6.10 8.35 8.52
C LEU A 51 -5.02 7.79 9.44
N ARG A 52 -4.23 6.81 8.96
CA ARG A 52 -3.10 6.25 9.72
C ARG A 52 -2.09 7.32 10.14
N LEU A 53 -1.71 8.22 9.24
CA LEU A 53 -0.77 9.30 9.54
C LEU A 53 -1.32 10.21 10.64
N SER A 54 -2.59 10.62 10.52
CA SER A 54 -3.25 11.45 11.53
C SER A 54 -3.31 10.75 12.89
N LEU A 55 -3.58 9.45 12.92
CA LEU A 55 -3.62 8.66 14.15
C LEU A 55 -2.25 8.51 14.77
N ASN A 56 -1.21 8.20 13.99
CA ASN A 56 0.16 8.12 14.51
C ASN A 56 0.60 9.44 15.15
N VAL A 57 0.33 10.59 14.50
CA VAL A 57 0.66 11.90 15.07
C VAL A 57 -0.11 12.17 16.37
N ALA A 58 -1.41 11.84 16.41
CA ALA A 58 -2.24 12.00 17.60
C ALA A 58 -1.75 11.09 18.76
N THR A 59 -1.46 9.82 18.46
CA THR A 59 -0.96 8.82 19.41
C THR A 59 0.41 9.19 19.95
N THR A 60 1.37 9.57 19.10
CA THR A 60 2.70 10.01 19.56
C THR A 60 2.60 11.23 20.45
N ARG A 61 1.76 12.22 20.11
CA ARG A 61 1.53 13.38 20.98
C ARG A 61 0.92 12.98 22.33
N LEU A 62 -0.07 12.08 22.34
CA LEU A 62 -0.70 11.62 23.58
C LEU A 62 0.31 10.88 24.47
N ILE A 63 1.12 10.00 23.90
CA ILE A 63 2.21 9.29 24.60
C ILE A 63 3.22 10.28 25.18
N LEU A 64 3.64 11.29 24.43
CA LEU A 64 4.64 12.26 24.90
C LEU A 64 4.12 13.20 25.99
N LEU A 65 2.82 13.53 25.99
CA LEU A 65 2.23 14.46 26.95
C LEU A 65 1.74 13.77 28.23
N HIS A 66 1.11 12.61 28.10
CA HIS A 66 0.45 11.92 29.22
C HIS A 66 1.07 10.55 29.53
N GLY A 67 2.00 10.05 28.71
CA GLY A 67 2.63 8.73 28.94
C GLY A 67 3.49 8.65 30.20
N GLY A 68 3.85 9.78 30.81
CA GLY A 68 4.52 9.84 32.11
C GLY A 68 3.58 9.92 33.32
N GLU A 69 2.27 10.09 33.13
CA GLU A 69 1.30 10.35 34.22
C GLU A 69 0.70 9.08 34.83
N GLY A 70 0.97 7.89 34.26
CA GLY A 70 0.55 6.59 34.81
C GLY A 70 0.05 5.58 33.77
N GLN A 71 -0.19 4.34 34.20
CA GLN A 71 -0.82 3.29 33.37
C GLN A 71 -2.23 3.75 32.95
N GLY A 72 -2.56 3.69 31.66
CA GLY A 72 -3.85 4.10 31.08
C GLY A 72 -3.90 5.49 30.41
N ALA A 73 -2.88 6.33 30.56
CA ALA A 73 -2.92 7.72 30.08
C ALA A 73 -2.73 7.87 28.55
N ALA A 74 -2.16 6.87 27.89
CA ALA A 74 -1.90 6.84 26.45
C ALA A 74 -2.88 5.98 25.62
N GLY A 75 -3.85 5.31 26.27
CA GLY A 75 -4.78 4.37 25.65
C GLY A 75 -4.42 2.90 25.93
N ASP A 76 -5.44 2.05 26.04
CA ASP A 76 -5.32 0.64 26.42
C ASP A 76 -4.62 -0.19 25.34
N VAL A 77 -4.87 0.12 24.06
CA VAL A 77 -4.28 -0.62 22.93
C VAL A 77 -2.78 -0.35 22.86
N VAL A 78 -2.37 0.90 23.08
CA VAL A 78 -0.97 1.33 23.06
C VAL A 78 -0.21 0.73 24.24
N GLU A 79 -0.80 0.73 25.43
CA GLU A 79 -0.19 0.12 26.62
C GLU A 79 -0.04 -1.39 26.47
N ALA A 80 -1.08 -2.07 25.97
CA ALA A 80 -1.03 -3.50 25.71
C ALA A 80 0.09 -3.85 24.71
N PHE A 81 0.23 -3.07 23.64
CA PHE A 81 1.32 -3.23 22.67
C PHE A 81 2.69 -2.97 23.29
N GLY A 82 2.84 -1.90 24.09
CA GLY A 82 4.10 -1.57 24.75
C GLY A 82 4.55 -2.66 25.71
N ARG A 83 3.63 -3.20 26.52
CA ARG A 83 3.91 -4.32 27.43
C ARG A 83 4.24 -5.60 26.67
N PHE A 84 3.56 -5.87 25.56
CA PHE A 84 3.83 -7.03 24.71
C PHE A 84 5.21 -6.98 24.06
N VAL A 85 5.66 -5.82 23.59
CA VAL A 85 6.96 -5.68 22.90
C VAL A 85 8.13 -5.65 23.89
N VAL A 86 7.95 -5.09 25.08
CA VAL A 86 9.04 -4.90 26.04
C VAL A 86 9.15 -6.06 27.04
N GLU A 87 8.06 -6.73 27.40
CA GLU A 87 8.02 -7.88 28.34
C GLU A 87 8.98 -7.76 29.55
N GLY A 88 9.10 -6.55 30.11
CA GLY A 88 9.98 -6.26 31.25
C GLY A 88 11.47 -5.99 30.93
N ASN A 89 11.91 -6.12 29.67
CA ASN A 89 13.27 -5.81 29.23
C ASN A 89 13.29 -4.85 28.03
N ILE A 90 13.65 -3.59 28.29
CA ILE A 90 13.76 -2.52 27.28
C ILE A 90 14.75 -2.88 26.16
N VAL A 91 15.80 -3.65 26.47
CA VAL A 91 16.78 -4.09 25.46
C VAL A 91 16.14 -5.02 24.44
N VAL A 92 15.30 -5.95 24.89
CA VAL A 92 14.56 -6.86 23.99
C VAL A 92 13.62 -6.07 23.09
N GLY A 93 12.87 -5.11 23.66
CA GLY A 93 12.01 -4.22 22.91
C GLY A 93 12.75 -3.41 21.84
N LEU A 94 13.95 -2.89 22.17
CA LEU A 94 14.79 -2.15 21.21
C LEU A 94 15.28 -3.04 20.06
N VAL A 95 15.68 -4.28 20.34
CA VAL A 95 16.11 -5.23 19.33
C VAL A 95 14.95 -5.59 18.39
N ILE A 96 13.77 -5.88 18.93
CA ILE A 96 12.56 -6.16 18.13
C ILE A 96 12.21 -4.94 17.26
N PHE A 97 12.25 -3.73 17.84
CA PHE A 97 11.99 -2.50 17.10
C PHE A 97 12.95 -2.32 15.91
N LEU A 98 14.26 -2.54 16.12
CA LEU A 98 15.25 -2.47 15.03
C LEU A 98 14.99 -3.51 13.94
N ILE A 99 14.67 -4.75 14.31
CA ILE A 99 14.33 -5.81 13.34
C ILE A 99 13.11 -5.39 12.52
N LEU A 100 12.05 -4.89 13.16
CA LEU A 100 10.84 -4.43 12.48
C LEU A 100 11.12 -3.27 11.53
N VAL A 101 11.93 -2.29 11.94
CA VAL A 101 12.35 -1.17 11.08
C VAL A 101 13.11 -1.65 9.86
N VAL A 102 14.05 -2.58 10.04
CA VAL A 102 14.81 -3.16 8.92
C VAL A 102 13.91 -3.94 7.96
N ILE A 103 13.00 -4.78 8.48
CA ILE A 103 12.04 -5.53 7.64
C ILE A 103 11.12 -4.55 6.90
N ASN A 104 10.55 -3.57 7.60
CA ASN A 104 9.64 -2.60 7.01
C ASN A 104 10.32 -1.79 5.90
N PHE A 105 11.54 -1.30 6.13
CA PHE A 105 12.21 -0.47 5.13
C PHE A 105 12.87 -1.29 4.02
N VAL A 106 13.67 -2.31 4.36
CA VAL A 106 14.45 -3.08 3.37
C VAL A 106 13.61 -4.10 2.64
N VAL A 107 12.80 -4.89 3.36
CA VAL A 107 12.07 -6.02 2.76
C VAL A 107 10.80 -5.53 2.06
N VAL A 108 9.98 -4.71 2.73
CA VAL A 108 8.71 -4.27 2.13
C VAL A 108 8.95 -3.31 0.97
N THR A 109 9.76 -2.26 1.15
CA THR A 109 9.99 -1.25 0.09
C THR A 109 10.72 -1.83 -1.11
N LYS A 110 11.84 -2.56 -0.91
CA LYS A 110 12.59 -3.15 -2.03
C LYS A 110 11.96 -4.43 -2.58
N GLY A 111 11.15 -5.13 -1.78
CA GLY A 111 10.40 -6.31 -2.21
C GLY A 111 9.22 -5.91 -3.09
N ALA A 112 8.43 -4.93 -2.66
CA ALA A 112 7.27 -4.46 -3.40
C ALA A 112 7.65 -3.91 -4.78
N GLY A 113 8.71 -3.08 -4.88
CA GLY A 113 9.13 -2.52 -6.17
C GLY A 113 9.53 -3.58 -7.20
N ARG A 114 10.35 -4.57 -6.82
CA ARG A 114 10.75 -5.65 -7.74
C ARG A 114 9.57 -6.51 -8.20
N VAL A 115 8.60 -6.76 -7.32
CA VAL A 115 7.42 -7.54 -7.68
C VAL A 115 6.49 -6.74 -8.60
N ALA A 116 6.32 -5.44 -8.35
CA ALA A 116 5.52 -4.54 -9.18
C ALA A 116 6.12 -4.38 -10.59
N GLU A 117 7.43 -4.17 -10.68
CA GLU A 117 8.18 -4.06 -11.95
C GLU A 117 7.99 -5.33 -12.80
N VAL A 118 8.21 -6.50 -12.19
CA VAL A 118 8.11 -7.78 -12.87
C VAL A 118 6.66 -8.06 -13.29
N ALA A 119 5.68 -7.76 -12.45
CA ALA A 119 4.26 -7.92 -12.79
C ALA A 119 3.84 -7.00 -13.93
N ALA A 120 4.24 -5.72 -13.90
CA ALA A 120 3.93 -4.77 -14.96
C ALA A 120 4.57 -5.19 -16.29
N ARG A 121 5.85 -5.59 -16.26
CA ARG A 121 6.55 -6.05 -17.45
C ARG A 121 5.94 -7.32 -18.03
N PHE A 122 5.63 -8.32 -17.22
CA PHE A 122 4.98 -9.55 -17.72
C PHE A 122 3.60 -9.26 -18.33
N THR A 123 2.81 -8.38 -17.71
CA THR A 123 1.51 -7.98 -18.27
C THR A 123 1.66 -7.23 -19.59
N LEU A 124 2.62 -6.30 -19.68
CA LEU A 124 2.91 -5.54 -20.90
C LEU A 124 3.46 -6.43 -22.03
N ASP A 125 4.35 -7.37 -21.72
CA ASP A 125 4.90 -8.33 -22.68
C ASP A 125 3.82 -9.30 -23.22
N ALA A 126 2.74 -9.53 -22.47
CA ALA A 126 1.61 -10.36 -22.90
C ALA A 126 0.62 -9.63 -23.83
N MET A 127 0.71 -8.30 -23.98
CA MET A 127 -0.27 -7.50 -24.74
C MET A 127 -0.36 -7.84 -26.22
N PRO A 128 0.76 -8.05 -26.96
CA PRO A 128 0.68 -8.49 -28.36
C PRO A 128 -0.05 -9.84 -28.48
N GLY A 129 0.18 -10.77 -27.56
CA GLY A 129 -0.50 -12.07 -27.53
C GLY A 129 -2.01 -11.94 -27.31
N LYS A 130 -2.43 -11.07 -26.37
CA LYS A 130 -3.85 -10.75 -26.14
C LYS A 130 -4.49 -10.07 -27.37
N GLN A 131 -3.77 -9.18 -28.08
CA GLN A 131 -4.25 -8.57 -29.33
C GLN A 131 -4.42 -9.61 -30.44
N MET A 132 -3.43 -10.49 -30.63
CA MET A 132 -3.48 -11.56 -31.62
C MET A 132 -4.62 -12.55 -31.35
N ALA A 133 -4.94 -12.84 -30.08
CA ALA A 133 -6.08 -13.67 -29.72
C ALA A 133 -7.42 -13.02 -30.13
N ILE A 134 -7.58 -11.70 -29.96
CA ILE A 134 -8.79 -10.97 -30.41
C ILE A 134 -8.91 -11.03 -31.94
N ASP A 135 -7.80 -10.91 -32.65
CA ASP A 135 -7.77 -10.96 -34.12
C ASP A 135 -8.10 -12.37 -34.65
N ALA A 136 -7.59 -13.40 -34.00
CA ALA A 136 -7.92 -14.80 -34.28
C ALA A 136 -9.41 -15.11 -34.02
N ASP A 137 -9.96 -14.62 -32.90
CA ASP A 137 -11.39 -14.76 -32.58
C ASP A 137 -12.28 -14.04 -33.60
N LEU A 138 -11.88 -12.85 -34.06
CA LEU A 138 -12.64 -12.08 -35.05
C LEU A 138 -12.59 -12.74 -36.43
N SER A 139 -11.41 -13.22 -36.85
CA SER A 139 -11.20 -13.87 -38.14
C SER A 139 -11.83 -15.27 -38.23
N SER A 140 -11.96 -15.98 -37.10
CA SER A 140 -12.68 -17.25 -37.01
C SER A 140 -14.21 -17.09 -36.88
N GLY A 141 -14.68 -15.85 -36.68
CA GLY A 141 -16.10 -15.54 -36.49
C GLY A 141 -16.65 -15.88 -35.09
N ALA A 142 -15.77 -16.18 -34.13
CA ALA A 142 -16.16 -16.47 -32.74
C ALA A 142 -16.69 -15.23 -32.00
N ILE A 143 -16.28 -14.03 -32.43
CA ILE A 143 -16.75 -12.73 -31.90
C ILE A 143 -17.17 -11.80 -33.03
N THR A 144 -18.06 -10.84 -32.73
CA THR A 144 -18.45 -9.78 -33.69
C THR A 144 -17.46 -8.60 -33.69
N ALA A 145 -17.49 -7.78 -34.74
CA ALA A 145 -16.64 -6.59 -34.83
C ALA A 145 -16.83 -5.60 -33.66
N ASP A 146 -18.06 -5.49 -33.13
CA ASP A 146 -18.38 -4.63 -31.99
C ASP A 146 -17.80 -5.18 -30.67
N GLN A 147 -17.88 -6.50 -30.48
CA GLN A 147 -17.24 -7.19 -29.34
C GLN A 147 -15.71 -7.08 -29.40
N ALA A 148 -15.12 -7.26 -30.58
CA ALA A 148 -13.68 -7.09 -30.79
C ALA A 148 -13.22 -5.65 -30.46
N ARG A 149 -14.00 -4.64 -30.87
CA ARG A 149 -13.73 -3.23 -30.56
C ARG A 149 -13.78 -2.95 -29.05
N THR A 150 -14.77 -3.52 -28.36
CA THR A 150 -14.88 -3.40 -26.90
C THR A 150 -13.71 -4.08 -26.18
N ARG A 151 -13.33 -5.29 -26.58
CA ARG A 151 -12.17 -6.00 -26.01
C ARG A 151 -10.85 -5.25 -26.23
N ARG A 152 -10.61 -4.73 -27.43
CA ARG A 152 -9.43 -3.91 -27.72
C ARG A 152 -9.37 -2.65 -26.85
N ARG A 153 -10.51 -1.97 -26.65
CA ARG A 153 -10.59 -0.79 -25.78
C ARG A 153 -10.26 -1.12 -24.32
N ASN A 154 -10.70 -2.28 -23.83
CA ASN A 154 -10.35 -2.73 -22.48
C ASN A 154 -8.86 -3.07 -22.38
N LEU A 155 -8.29 -3.68 -23.41
CA LEU A 155 -6.86 -4.00 -23.49
C LEU A 155 -5.99 -2.72 -23.55
N GLU A 156 -6.42 -1.69 -24.28
CA GLU A 156 -5.76 -0.37 -24.29
C GLU A 156 -5.74 0.25 -22.88
N ARG A 157 -6.87 0.22 -22.17
CA ARG A 157 -6.93 0.72 -20.77
C ARG A 157 -6.01 -0.05 -19.83
N GLU A 158 -5.89 -1.36 -20.01
CA GLU A 158 -4.97 -2.21 -19.25
C GLU A 158 -3.52 -1.81 -19.54
N ALA A 159 -3.16 -1.57 -20.81
CA ALA A 159 -1.82 -1.08 -21.20
C ALA A 159 -1.50 0.28 -20.60
N ASP A 160 -2.42 1.24 -20.70
CA ASP A 160 -2.23 2.59 -20.17
C ASP A 160 -2.01 2.56 -18.65
N PHE A 161 -2.75 1.70 -17.94
CA PHE A 161 -2.62 1.55 -16.49
C PHE A 161 -1.25 0.97 -16.09
N PHE A 162 -0.87 -0.20 -16.62
CA PHE A 162 0.41 -0.83 -16.29
C PHE A 162 1.60 -0.01 -16.82
N GLY A 163 1.44 0.70 -17.94
CA GLY A 163 2.41 1.65 -18.47
C GLY A 163 2.62 2.86 -17.55
N ALA A 164 1.55 3.44 -16.98
CA ALA A 164 1.67 4.52 -16.00
C ALA A 164 2.31 4.04 -14.68
N VAL A 165 2.00 2.82 -14.23
CA VAL A 165 2.60 2.21 -13.03
C VAL A 165 4.10 1.96 -13.22
N HIS A 166 4.50 1.39 -14.35
CA HIS A 166 5.91 1.12 -14.65
C HIS A 166 6.71 2.42 -14.91
N GLY A 167 6.12 3.37 -15.65
CA GLY A 167 6.76 4.66 -15.93
C GLY A 167 6.95 5.55 -14.69
N ALA A 168 6.05 5.47 -13.70
CA ALA A 168 6.21 6.18 -12.43
C ALA A 168 7.40 5.66 -11.60
N GLU A 169 7.74 4.38 -11.73
CA GLU A 169 8.92 3.77 -11.07
C GLU A 169 10.23 4.13 -11.79
N GLU A 170 10.23 4.19 -13.14
CA GLU A 170 11.42 4.55 -13.92
C GLU A 170 11.84 6.03 -13.72
N VAL A 171 10.87 6.95 -13.59
CA VAL A 171 11.14 8.36 -13.25
C VAL A 171 11.74 8.50 -11.83
N ARG A 172 11.41 7.60 -10.90
CA ARG A 172 11.99 7.57 -9.55
C ARG A 172 13.44 7.05 -9.58
N PHE A 173 13.74 6.06 -10.42
CA PHE A 173 15.11 5.54 -10.60
C PHE A 173 16.04 6.54 -11.29
N ALA A 174 15.54 7.34 -12.24
CA ALA A 174 16.33 8.38 -12.90
C ALA A 174 16.80 9.51 -11.94
N LEU A 175 16.09 9.72 -10.82
CA LEU A 175 16.43 10.71 -9.80
C LEU A 175 17.39 10.20 -8.71
N GLU A 176 17.61 8.88 -8.62
CA GLU A 176 18.50 8.26 -7.61
C GLU A 176 19.90 7.90 -8.15
N ILE A 177 20.20 8.17 -9.44
CA ILE A 177 21.57 8.04 -9.98
C ILE A 177 22.32 9.36 -9.73
N PRO A 178 23.30 9.42 -8.81
CA PRO A 178 24.20 10.56 -8.76
C PRO A 178 24.98 10.57 -10.08
N ALA A 179 25.02 11.73 -10.72
CA ALA A 179 25.82 11.99 -11.92
C ALA A 179 27.32 11.77 -11.62
N ALA A 180 27.76 10.51 -11.63
CA ALA A 180 29.14 10.11 -11.54
C ALA A 180 29.63 9.76 -12.94
N GLY A 181 30.12 10.77 -13.67
CA GLY A 181 30.71 10.55 -14.98
C GLY A 181 30.76 11.79 -15.88
N ALA A 182 31.38 12.86 -15.40
CA ALA A 182 31.86 13.93 -16.27
C ALA A 182 33.18 14.48 -15.73
N GLY A 183 34.26 13.80 -16.08
CA GLY A 183 35.66 14.18 -15.85
C GLY A 183 36.52 13.54 -16.91
#